data_AF-A0A7H9HVL0-F1
#
_entry.id   AF-A0A7H9HVL0-F1
#
_cell.length_a   1.000
_cell.length_b   1.000
_cell.length_c   1.000
_cell.angle_alpha   90.00
_cell.angle_beta   90.00
_cell.angle_gamma   90.00
#
_symmetry.space_group_name_H-M   'P 1'
#
loop_
_entity.id
_entity.type
_entity.pdbx_description
1 polymer ?
#
loop_
_entity_poly.entity_id
_entity_poly.type
_entity_poly.pdbx_seq_one_letter_code
_entity_poly.pdbx_strand_id
1 'polypeptide(L)'
;MSTTFDACKDRGNTCFRNQNYLEALVWYDKCVSIDPASPVAHSNRAMCLIKLGRGPDAQTACQEGLERLKPLPATPELQKIRQKLLYRLQLAQQLLPQQQWREIAIRQLDELPAELAAL
;
A
#
# COMPACT_ATOMS: atom_id res chain seq x y z
N MET A 1 -22.04 20.61 -5.75
CA MET A 1 -21.28 21.06 -4.55
C MET A 1 -19.88 20.48 -4.65
N SER A 2 -18.85 21.31 -4.73
CA SER A 2 -17.46 20.84 -4.63
C SER A 2 -17.23 20.33 -3.22
N THR A 3 -16.92 19.05 -3.04
CA THR A 3 -16.59 18.48 -1.73
C THR A 3 -15.17 18.89 -1.34
N THR A 4 -15.02 19.56 -0.20
CA THR A 4 -13.70 20.01 0.30
C THR A 4 -12.89 18.84 0.86
N PHE A 5 -11.58 19.00 0.96
CA PHE A 5 -10.69 18.00 1.55
C PHE A 5 -11.14 17.58 2.95
N ASP A 6 -11.45 18.56 3.82
CA ASP A 6 -11.88 18.29 5.19
C ASP A 6 -13.23 17.56 5.24
N ALA A 7 -14.19 17.94 4.40
CA ALA A 7 -15.47 17.24 4.33
C ALA A 7 -15.31 15.77 3.89
N CYS A 8 -14.44 15.51 2.91
CA CYS A 8 -14.11 14.13 2.50
C CYS A 8 -13.42 13.37 3.64
N LYS A 9 -12.46 13.99 4.32
CA LYS A 9 -11.70 13.39 5.42
C LYS A 9 -12.63 13.03 6.58
N ASP A 10 -13.55 13.92 6.95
CA ASP A 10 -14.47 13.71 8.07
C ASP A 10 -15.50 12.62 7.76
N ARG A 11 -15.98 12.54 6.51
CA ARG A 11 -16.80 11.42 6.05
C ARG A 11 -16.02 10.10 6.07
N GLY A 12 -14.80 10.10 5.54
CA GLY A 12 -13.92 8.92 5.60
C GLY A 12 -13.67 8.45 7.04
N ASN A 13 -13.39 9.36 7.96
CA ASN A 13 -13.22 9.07 9.39
C ASN A 13 -14.50 8.50 10.02
N THR A 14 -15.67 8.94 9.58
CA THR A 14 -16.96 8.45 10.08
C THR A 14 -17.24 7.03 9.58
N CYS A 15 -17.08 6.78 8.27
CA CYS A 15 -17.18 5.44 7.71
C CYS A 15 -16.17 4.48 8.35
N PHE A 16 -14.92 4.93 8.58
CA PHE A 16 -13.89 4.13 9.22
C PHE A 16 -14.24 3.73 10.65
N ARG A 17 -14.75 4.68 11.46
CA ARG A 17 -15.21 4.40 12.83
C ARG A 17 -16.38 3.41 12.85
N ASN A 18 -17.23 3.45 11.83
CA ASN A 18 -18.33 2.49 11.64
C ASN A 18 -17.87 1.15 11.02
N GLN A 19 -16.56 0.93 10.87
CA GLN A 19 -15.97 -0.25 10.23
C GLN A 19 -16.38 -0.46 8.76
N ASN A 20 -16.99 0.55 8.13
CA ASN A 20 -17.28 0.53 6.69
C ASN A 20 -16.02 0.94 5.90
N TYR A 21 -15.04 0.05 5.85
CA TYR A 21 -13.72 0.34 5.29
C TYR A 21 -13.74 0.57 3.77
N LEU A 22 -14.66 -0.05 3.03
CA LEU A 22 -14.82 0.18 1.59
C LEU A 22 -15.30 1.61 1.32
N GLU A 23 -16.31 2.08 2.04
CA GLU A 23 -16.80 3.45 1.88
C GLU A 23 -15.78 4.48 2.40
N ALA A 24 -15.10 4.18 3.51
CA ALA A 24 -14.01 5.01 4.02
C ALA A 24 -12.91 5.18 2.97
N LEU A 25 -12.54 4.09 2.28
CA LEU A 25 -11.55 4.13 1.19
C LEU A 25 -11.99 5.07 0.07
N VAL A 26 -13.25 5.01 -0.38
CA VAL A 26 -13.78 5.91 -1.43
C VAL A 26 -13.65 7.38 -1.00
N TRP A 27 -13.94 7.71 0.26
CA TRP A 27 -13.79 9.08 0.75
C TRP A 27 -12.33 9.53 0.85
N TYR A 28 -11.41 8.65 1.27
CA TYR A 28 -9.99 8.99 1.29
C TYR A 28 -9.37 9.05 -0.11
N ASP A 29 -9.85 8.26 -1.08
CA ASP A 29 -9.46 8.42 -2.49
C ASP A 29 -9.87 9.78 -3.05
N LYS A 30 -11.04 10.30 -2.63
CA LYS A 30 -11.43 11.69 -2.92
C LYS A 30 -10.51 12.70 -2.24
N CYS A 31 -10.09 12.47 -0.99
CA CYS A 31 -9.07 13.33 -0.35
C CYS A 31 -7.77 13.36 -1.16
N VAL A 32 -7.27 12.21 -1.62
CA VAL A 32 -6.08 12.12 -2.47
C VAL A 32 -6.29 12.82 -3.81
N SER A 33 -7.49 12.75 -4.38
CA SER A 33 -7.82 13.45 -5.64
C SER A 33 -7.84 14.98 -5.48
N ILE A 34 -8.26 15.48 -4.31
CA ILE A 34 -8.31 16.91 -4.00
C ILE A 34 -6.91 17.44 -3.66
N ASP A 35 -6.17 16.72 -2.82
CA ASP A 35 -4.80 17.04 -2.45
C ASP A 35 -3.90 15.80 -2.55
N PRO A 36 -3.29 15.57 -3.73
CA PRO A 36 -2.39 14.43 -3.95
C PRO A 36 -1.11 14.49 -3.12
N ALA A 37 -0.76 15.67 -2.60
CA ALA A 37 0.43 15.91 -1.79
C ALA A 37 0.17 15.64 -0.29
N SER A 38 -1.08 15.42 0.14
CA SER A 38 -1.40 15.20 1.55
C SER A 38 -0.89 13.84 2.05
N PRO A 39 0.13 13.80 2.94
CA PRO A 39 0.58 12.53 3.51
C PRO A 39 -0.48 11.92 4.46
N VAL A 40 -1.39 12.75 5.01
CA VAL A 40 -2.51 12.30 5.84
C VAL A 40 -3.51 11.48 5.03
N ALA A 41 -3.86 11.95 3.83
CA ALA A 41 -4.80 11.25 2.96
C ALA A 41 -4.28 9.86 2.60
N HIS A 42 -3.03 9.77 2.15
CA HIS A 42 -2.33 8.51 1.87
C HIS A 42 -2.27 7.58 3.09
N SER A 43 -1.96 8.14 4.27
CA SER A 43 -1.90 7.36 5.50
C SER A 43 -3.25 6.76 5.88
N ASN A 44 -4.34 7.51 5.75
CA ASN A 44 -5.69 7.04 6.06
C ASN A 44 -6.20 6.03 5.02
N ARG A 45 -5.92 6.27 3.74
CA ARG A 45 -6.15 5.33 2.64
C ARG A 45 -5.46 3.98 2.91
N ALA A 46 -4.18 4.01 3.29
CA ALA A 46 -3.42 2.80 3.61
C ALA A 46 -4.05 1.99 4.76
N MET A 47 -4.51 2.65 5.81
CA MET A 47 -5.16 1.96 6.93
C MET A 47 -6.47 1.27 6.50
N CYS A 48 -7.25 1.87 5.60
CA CYS A 48 -8.43 1.21 5.05
C CYS A 48 -8.05 -0.05 4.25
N LEU A 49 -7.03 0.05 3.40
CA LEU A 49 -6.55 -1.07 2.60
C LEU A 49 -6.04 -2.22 3.47
N ILE A 50 -5.34 -1.92 4.57
CA ILE A 50 -4.93 -2.94 5.56
C ILE A 50 -6.16 -3.63 6.17
N LYS A 51 -7.18 -2.88 6.58
CA LYS A 51 -8.41 -3.44 7.14
C LYS A 51 -9.20 -4.29 6.14
N LEU A 52 -9.01 -4.03 4.85
CA LEU A 52 -9.59 -4.79 3.74
C LEU A 52 -8.71 -5.98 3.30
N GLY A 53 -7.55 -6.21 3.92
CA GLY A 53 -6.62 -7.29 3.52
C GLY A 53 -5.89 -7.02 2.20
N ARG A 54 -5.97 -5.80 1.66
CA ARG A 54 -5.34 -5.41 0.39
C ARG A 54 -3.89 -4.98 0.61
N GLY A 55 -3.04 -5.94 1.01
CA GLY A 55 -1.63 -5.73 1.37
C GLY A 55 -0.81 -4.96 0.33
N PRO A 56 -0.80 -5.38 -0.95
CA PRO A 56 -0.03 -4.69 -2.00
C PRO A 56 -0.43 -3.22 -2.16
N ASP A 57 -1.73 -2.93 -2.24
CA ASP A 57 -2.23 -1.57 -2.39
C ASP A 57 -1.93 -0.70 -1.15
N ALA A 58 -2.03 -1.31 0.04
CA ALA A 58 -1.70 -0.64 1.29
C ALA A 58 -0.21 -0.25 1.36
N GLN A 59 0.68 -1.12 0.88
CA GLN A 59 2.10 -0.85 0.79
C GLN A 59 2.36 0.34 -0.14
N THR A 60 1.78 0.34 -1.33
CA THR A 60 1.91 1.46 -2.28
C THR A 60 1.43 2.77 -1.66
N ALA A 61 0.25 2.78 -1.03
CA ALA A 61 -0.28 3.97 -0.37
C ALA A 61 0.64 4.50 0.75
N CYS A 62 1.26 3.59 1.53
CA CYS A 62 2.22 3.98 2.55
C CYS A 62 3.48 4.62 1.95
N GLN A 63 4.00 4.03 0.87
CA GLN A 63 5.18 4.54 0.17
C GLN A 63 4.89 5.92 -0.43
N GLU A 64 3.76 6.10 -1.11
CA GLU A 64 3.33 7.39 -1.64
C GLU A 64 3.25 8.45 -0.54
N GLY A 65 2.63 8.13 0.60
CA GLY A 65 2.56 9.04 1.75
C GLY A 65 3.94 9.43 2.30
N LEU A 66 4.88 8.49 2.34
CA LEU A 66 6.27 8.76 2.77
C LEU A 66 7.03 9.62 1.76
N GLU A 67 6.82 9.40 0.45
CA GLU A 67 7.39 10.24 -0.60
C GLU A 67 6.89 11.69 -0.49
N ARG A 68 5.59 11.90 -0.20
CA ARG A 68 5.03 13.25 0.00
C ARG A 68 5.57 13.96 1.23
N LEU A 69 6.12 13.24 2.21
CA LEU A 69 6.78 13.84 3.37
C LEU A 69 8.21 14.33 3.08
N LYS A 70 8.91 13.77 2.08
CA LYS A 70 10.32 14.12 1.79
C LYS A 70 10.58 15.61 1.57
N PRO A 71 9.75 16.36 0.79
CA PRO A 71 10.00 17.78 0.57
C PRO A 71 9.54 18.68 1.73
N LEU A 72 8.88 18.13 2.75
CA LEU A 72 8.30 18.92 3.85
C LEU A 72 9.29 19.05 5.02
N PRO A 73 9.27 20.17 5.76
CA PRO A 73 10.11 20.34 6.94
C PRO A 73 9.71 19.33 8.04
N ALA A 74 10.68 18.91 8.84
CA ALA A 74 10.44 17.98 9.93
C ALA A 74 9.74 18.69 11.11
N THR A 75 8.42 18.75 11.09
CA THR A 75 7.61 19.22 12.22
C THR A 75 7.15 18.04 13.10
N PRO A 76 6.85 18.25 14.40
CA PRO A 76 6.32 17.20 15.27
C PRO A 76 5.03 16.55 14.73
N GLU A 77 4.18 17.31 14.04
CA GLU A 77 2.94 16.82 13.43
C GLU A 77 3.25 15.86 12.26
N LEU A 78 4.17 16.25 11.38
CA LEU A 78 4.59 15.43 10.25
C LEU A 78 5.39 14.20 10.70
N GLN A 79 6.14 14.30 11.79
CA GLN A 79 6.83 13.17 12.39
C GLN A 79 5.84 12.10 12.90
N LYS A 80 4.72 12.51 13.52
CA LYS A 80 3.64 11.59 13.91
C LYS A 80 3.03 10.90 12.69
N ILE A 81 2.83 11.62 11.58
CA ILE A 81 2.31 11.04 10.34
C ILE A 81 3.30 10.04 9.75
N ARG A 82 4.61 10.38 9.75
CA ARG A 82 5.69 9.47 9.33
C ARG A 82 5.67 8.17 10.13
N GLN A 83 5.59 8.25 11.46
CA GLN A 83 5.53 7.07 12.33
C GLN A 83 4.30 6.21 12.02
N LYS A 84 3.12 6.81 11.82
CA LYS A 84 1.91 6.09 11.41
C LYS A 84 2.09 5.38 10.07
N LEU A 85 2.67 6.05 9.08
CA LEU A 85 2.94 5.46 7.76
C LEU A 85 3.91 4.29 7.84
N LEU A 86 4.99 4.40 8.62
CA LEU A 86 5.95 3.31 8.79
C LEU A 86 5.33 2.10 9.49
N TYR A 87 4.53 2.33 10.54
CA TYR A 87 3.79 1.27 11.21
C TYR A 87 2.82 0.56 10.24
N ARG A 88 2.07 1.35 9.47
CA ARG A 88 1.12 0.83 8.46
C ARG A 88 1.83 0.08 7.35
N LEU A 89 3.00 0.53 6.91
CA LEU A 89 3.83 -0.14 5.92
C LEU A 89 4.24 -1.54 6.39
N GLN A 90 4.66 -1.66 7.66
CA GLN A 90 4.99 -2.95 8.25
C GLN A 90 3.79 -3.90 8.31
N LEU A 91 2.61 -3.39 8.69
CA LEU A 91 1.38 -4.18 8.65
C LEU A 91 1.01 -4.63 7.23
N ALA A 92 1.14 -3.72 6.25
CA ALA A 92 0.88 -4.04 4.85
C ALA A 92 1.80 -5.14 4.33
N GLN A 93 3.08 -5.12 4.73
CA GLN A 93 4.06 -6.16 4.37
C GLN A 93 3.71 -7.54 4.93
N GLN A 94 3.09 -7.62 6.11
CA GLN A 94 2.62 -8.89 6.67
C GLN A 94 1.46 -9.51 5.88
N LEU A 95 0.74 -8.70 5.10
CA LEU A 95 -0.37 -9.15 4.24
C LEU A 95 0.11 -9.54 2.83
N LEU A 96 1.38 -9.32 2.50
CA LEU A 96 1.91 -9.74 1.22
C LEU A 96 2.05 -11.27 1.19
N PRO A 97 1.82 -11.89 0.02
CA PRO A 97 2.21 -13.28 -0.14
C PRO A 97 3.71 -13.39 0.14
N GLN A 98 4.07 -14.24 1.10
CA GLN A 98 5.46 -14.63 1.33
C GLN A 98 6.00 -15.15 0.00
N GLN A 99 7.04 -14.52 -0.56
CA GLN A 99 7.71 -15.04 -1.74
C GLN A 99 8.36 -16.38 -1.37
N GLN A 100 7.63 -17.46 -1.56
CA GLN A 100 8.21 -18.79 -1.54
C GLN A 100 8.83 -19.01 -2.92
N TRP A 101 10.11 -18.67 -3.04
CA TRP A 101 10.92 -19.08 -4.17
C TRP A 101 10.85 -20.61 -4.25
N ARG A 102 10.24 -21.13 -5.33
CA ARG A 102 10.39 -22.54 -5.67
C ARG A 102 11.67 -22.66 -6.46
N GLU A 103 12.64 -23.37 -5.90
CA GLU A 103 13.83 -23.77 -6.63
C GLU A 103 13.39 -24.67 -7.79
N ILE A 104 13.42 -24.13 -9.01
CA ILE A 104 13.18 -24.93 -10.22
C ILE A 104 14.52 -25.56 -10.57
N ALA A 105 14.65 -26.86 -10.36
CA ALA A 105 15.82 -27.61 -10.78
C ALA A 105 16.00 -27.48 -12.29
N ILE A 106 16.98 -26.69 -12.72
CA ILE A 106 17.39 -26.60 -14.12
C ILE A 106 18.12 -27.91 -14.43
N ARG A 107 17.43 -28.85 -15.08
CA ARG A 107 18.10 -30.01 -15.68
C ARG A 107 18.69 -29.54 -17.01
N GLN A 108 20.02 -29.44 -17.09
CA GLN A 108 20.69 -29.36 -18.39
C GLN A 108 20.39 -30.65 -19.15
N LEU A 109 19.60 -30.55 -20.21
CA LEU A 109 19.44 -31.59 -21.23
C LEU A 109 20.51 -31.36 -22.31
N ASP A 110 21.78 -31.32 -21.90
CA ASP A 110 22.89 -31.06 -22.83
C ASP A 110 23.51 -32.37 -23.35
N GLU A 111 23.05 -33.53 -22.91
CA GLU A 111 23.53 -34.82 -23.42
C GLU A 111 22.39 -35.57 -24.12
N LEU A 112 22.53 -35.72 -25.45
CA LEU A 112 21.76 -36.68 -26.24
C LEU A 112 22.03 -38.07 -25.65
N PRO A 113 20.99 -38.88 -25.36
CA PRO A 113 21.18 -40.28 -24.97
C PRO A 113 22.10 -40.98 -25.98
N ALA A 114 23.07 -41.76 -25.50
CA ALA A 114 24.05 -42.44 -26.36
C ALA A 114 23.40 -43.28 -27.48
N GLU A 115 22.17 -43.72 -27.26
CA GLU A 115 21.31 -44.45 -28.21
C GLU A 115 20.95 -43.64 -29.46
N LEU A 116 20.87 -42.30 -29.36
CA LEU A 116 20.56 -41.39 -30.45
C LEU A 116 21.82 -40.78 -31.10
N ALA A 117 23.00 -41.00 -30.54
CA ALA A 117 24.28 -40.52 -31.10
C ALA A 117 24.84 -41.45 -32.20
N ALA A 118 24.22 -42.61 -32.44
CA ALA A 118 24.71 -43.65 -33.34
C ALA A 118 23.80 -43.92 -34.57
N LEU A 119 22.83 -43.04 -34.85
CA LEU A 119 22.05 -43.01 -36.10
C LEU A 119 22.62 -41.98 -37.08
#